data_AF-A0A256YMU0-F1
#
_entry.id   AF-A0A256YMU0-F1
#
_cell.length_a   1.000
_cell.length_b   1.000
_cell.length_c   1.000
_cell.angle_alpha   90.00
_cell.angle_beta   90.00
_cell.angle_gamma   90.00
#
_symmetry.space_group_name_H-M   'P 1'
#
loop_
_entity.id
_entity.type
_entity.pdbx_description
1 polymer ?
#
loop_
_entity_poly.entity_id
_entity_poly.type
_entity_poly.pdbx_seq_one_letter_code
_entity_poly.pdbx_strand_id
1 'polypeptide(L)'
;MKKSQKFTKKEMIFFAIFLFLLLVSIPTKNLILFVYSLLFIEKCFIGRINPLGGIEFTTLGTILITLKYGISGGILFIISVIFLPAIVNSIIGSKLILNPDFNPFSIGPGNVRDFISVFLVYIFSFLDILWISLIVSIFKNFAKFEGFFESPITSIPINIAFNLAIFYYLHDFLLSLII
;
A
#
# COMPACT_ATOMS: atom_id res chain seq x y z
N MET A 1 20.25 16.77 22.16
CA MET A 1 19.34 15.72 22.68
C MET A 1 18.15 15.57 21.75
N LYS A 2 18.08 14.51 20.92
CA LYS A 2 16.84 14.15 20.22
C LYS A 2 15.84 13.69 21.28
N LYS A 3 14.78 14.47 21.54
CA LYS A 3 13.66 13.99 22.37
C LYS A 3 13.18 12.68 21.75
N SER A 4 13.18 11.59 22.53
CA SER A 4 12.47 10.37 22.17
C SER A 4 11.00 10.75 21.95
N GLN A 5 10.60 10.92 20.69
CA GLN A 5 9.21 11.11 20.33
C GLN A 5 8.52 9.77 20.53
N LYS A 6 7.84 9.64 21.67
CA LYS A 6 6.99 8.49 21.97
C LYS A 6 5.67 8.63 21.21
N PHE A 7 5.14 7.50 20.74
CA PHE A 7 3.78 7.44 20.23
C PHE A 7 2.80 8.07 21.22
N THR A 8 1.89 8.87 20.69
CA THR A 8 0.74 9.36 21.47
C THR A 8 -0.21 8.19 21.75
N LYS A 9 -0.98 8.32 22.84
CA LYS A 9 -2.04 7.34 23.16
C LYS A 9 -3.00 7.13 21.98
N LYS A 10 -3.32 8.19 21.23
CA LYS A 10 -4.18 8.10 20.03
C LYS A 10 -3.52 7.23 18.95
N GLU A 11 -2.26 7.49 18.60
CA GLU A 11 -1.55 6.70 17.60
C GLU A 11 -1.44 5.23 18.00
N MET A 12 -1.13 4.92 19.26
CA MET A 12 -1.10 3.54 19.75
C MET A 12 -2.46 2.86 19.63
N ILE A 13 -3.55 3.56 19.95
CA ILE A 13 -4.92 3.03 19.82
C ILE A 13 -5.24 2.73 18.36
N PHE A 14 -5.02 3.68 17.44
CA PHE A 14 -5.29 3.46 16.01
C PHE A 14 -4.43 2.34 15.43
N PHE A 15 -3.15 2.28 15.79
CA PHE A 15 -2.27 1.19 15.37
C PHE A 15 -2.79 -0.17 15.86
N ALA A 16 -3.15 -0.26 17.13
CA ALA A 16 -3.72 -1.47 17.71
C ALA A 16 -5.05 -1.87 17.06
N ILE A 17 -5.91 -0.91 16.72
CA ILE A 17 -7.16 -1.16 15.99
C ILE A 17 -6.86 -1.75 14.61
N PHE A 18 -6.01 -1.13 13.80
CA PHE A 18 -5.72 -1.65 12.45
C PHE A 18 -4.99 -2.98 12.50
N LEU A 19 -4.11 -3.18 13.47
CA LEU A 19 -3.47 -4.48 13.69
C LEU A 19 -4.50 -5.55 14.10
N PHE A 20 -5.44 -5.22 14.97
CA PHE A 20 -6.52 -6.11 15.34
C PHE A 20 -7.40 -6.46 14.13
N LEU A 21 -7.79 -5.48 13.33
CA LEU A 21 -8.56 -5.70 12.10
C LEU A 21 -7.79 -6.56 11.09
N LEU A 22 -6.47 -6.37 10.97
CA LEU A 22 -5.62 -7.23 10.16
C LEU A 22 -5.65 -8.68 10.67
N LEU A 23 -5.49 -8.89 11.98
CA LEU A 23 -5.55 -10.23 12.58
C LEU A 23 -6.92 -10.90 12.41
N VAL A 24 -8.01 -10.15 12.49
CA VAL A 24 -9.37 -10.66 12.25
C VAL A 24 -9.61 -10.99 10.77
N SER A 25 -8.99 -10.24 9.85
CA SER A 25 -9.16 -10.47 8.41
C SER A 25 -8.59 -11.80 7.92
N ILE A 26 -7.58 -12.34 8.60
CA ILE A 26 -6.92 -13.61 8.26
C ILE A 26 -7.88 -14.81 8.40
N PRO A 27 -8.47 -15.11 9.57
CA PRO A 27 -9.38 -16.25 9.72
C PRO A 27 -10.71 -16.03 8.99
N THR A 28 -11.18 -14.79 8.87
CA THR A 28 -12.45 -14.48 8.17
C THR A 28 -12.30 -14.44 6.66
N LYS A 29 -11.05 -14.46 6.14
CA LYS A 29 -10.72 -14.30 4.72
C LYS A 29 -11.37 -13.06 4.08
N ASN A 30 -11.56 -12.00 4.87
CA ASN A 30 -12.20 -10.78 4.40
C ASN A 30 -11.17 -9.88 3.69
N LEU A 31 -11.19 -9.91 2.35
CA LEU A 31 -10.23 -9.17 1.53
C LEU A 31 -10.25 -7.66 1.78
N ILE A 32 -11.44 -7.05 1.85
CA ILE A 32 -11.60 -5.61 2.08
C ILE A 32 -10.94 -5.24 3.41
N LEU A 33 -11.25 -5.99 4.47
CA LEU A 33 -10.70 -5.73 5.80
C LEU A 33 -9.17 -5.90 5.82
N PHE A 34 -8.65 -6.92 5.15
CA PHE A 34 -7.21 -7.19 5.03
C PHE A 34 -6.48 -6.03 4.35
N VAL A 35 -6.95 -5.65 3.16
CA VAL A 35 -6.33 -4.61 2.33
C VAL A 35 -6.38 -3.24 3.02
N TYR A 36 -7.52 -2.84 3.59
CA TYR A 36 -7.61 -1.55 4.27
C TYR A 36 -6.77 -1.50 5.54
N SER A 37 -6.66 -2.61 6.28
CA SER A 37 -5.81 -2.66 7.48
C SER A 37 -4.33 -2.46 7.11
N LEU A 38 -3.85 -3.14 6.06
CA LEU A 38 -2.51 -2.93 5.54
C LEU A 38 -2.29 -1.51 5.01
N LEU A 39 -3.27 -0.97 4.26
CA LEU A 39 -3.21 0.39 3.74
C LEU A 39 -3.06 1.44 4.85
N PHE A 40 -3.85 1.33 5.93
CA PHE A 40 -3.76 2.27 7.04
C PHE A 40 -2.45 2.11 7.82
N ILE A 41 -1.96 0.88 8.00
CA ILE A 41 -0.63 0.65 8.59
C ILE A 41 0.46 1.31 7.72
N GLU A 42 0.40 1.17 6.40
CA GLU A 42 1.32 1.82 5.46
C GLU A 42 1.25 3.35 5.57
N LYS A 43 0.09 3.92 5.29
CA LYS A 43 -0.09 5.36 5.04
C LYS A 43 -0.23 6.19 6.32
N CYS A 44 -0.66 5.60 7.43
CA CYS A 44 -0.88 6.32 8.68
C CYS A 44 0.21 6.08 9.72
N PHE A 45 1.08 5.06 9.55
CA PHE A 45 2.14 4.75 10.51
C PHE A 45 3.50 4.62 9.85
N ILE A 46 3.68 3.67 8.93
CA ILE A 46 4.99 3.42 8.30
C ILE A 46 5.47 4.68 7.56
N GLY A 47 4.61 5.28 6.74
CA GLY A 47 4.95 6.48 5.96
C GLY A 47 5.29 7.71 6.82
N ARG A 48 4.87 7.75 8.08
CA ARG A 48 5.22 8.82 9.03
C ARG A 48 6.63 8.66 9.61
N ILE A 49 7.10 7.43 9.72
CA ILE A 49 8.34 7.08 10.44
C ILE A 49 9.49 6.84 9.47
N ASN A 50 9.22 6.07 8.41
CA ASN A 50 10.25 5.53 7.54
C ASN A 50 10.16 6.16 6.14
N PRO A 51 11.19 6.88 5.69
CA PRO A 51 11.27 7.36 4.31
C PRO A 51 11.68 6.25 3.32
N LEU A 52 12.11 5.07 3.81
CA LEU A 52 12.46 3.95 2.95
C LEU A 52 11.18 3.41 2.29
N GLY A 53 10.93 3.89 1.07
CA GLY A 53 10.01 3.25 0.13
C GLY A 53 10.47 1.81 -0.11
N GLY A 54 9.59 0.86 0.13
CA GLY A 54 9.89 -0.56 -0.07
C GLY A 54 8.67 -1.43 0.09
N ILE A 55 7.82 -1.12 1.08
CA ILE A 55 6.55 -1.82 1.29
C ILE A 55 5.44 -1.11 0.52
N GLU A 56 4.97 -1.70 -0.57
CA GLU A 56 3.88 -1.14 -1.37
C GLU A 56 2.56 -1.89 -1.10
N PHE A 57 2.03 -1.80 0.13
CA PHE A 57 0.74 -2.43 0.45
C PHE A 57 -0.42 -1.87 -0.38
N THR A 58 -0.31 -0.62 -0.83
CA THR A 58 -1.21 -0.03 -1.82
C THR A 58 -1.20 -0.84 -3.12
N THR A 59 -0.01 -1.19 -3.65
CA THR A 59 0.12 -2.03 -4.86
C THR A 59 -0.49 -3.41 -4.65
N LEU A 60 -0.22 -4.03 -3.51
CA LEU A 60 -0.83 -5.29 -3.13
C LEU A 60 -2.36 -5.19 -3.10
N GLY A 61 -2.90 -4.17 -2.44
CA GLY A 61 -4.32 -3.88 -2.39
C GLY A 61 -4.93 -3.70 -3.78
N THR A 62 -4.28 -2.93 -4.65
CA THR A 62 -4.71 -2.71 -6.03
C THR A 62 -4.82 -4.03 -6.78
N ILE A 63 -3.82 -4.91 -6.67
CA ILE A 63 -3.82 -6.22 -7.33
C ILE A 63 -4.98 -7.07 -6.81
N LEU A 64 -5.07 -7.28 -5.50
CA LEU A 64 -6.08 -8.18 -4.93
C LEU A 64 -7.51 -7.69 -5.17
N ILE A 65 -7.77 -6.41 -4.94
CA ILE A 65 -9.12 -5.83 -5.11
C ILE A 65 -9.53 -5.88 -6.58
N THR A 66 -8.61 -5.55 -7.51
CA THR A 66 -8.94 -5.57 -8.94
C THR A 66 -9.18 -6.99 -9.43
N LEU A 67 -8.41 -7.98 -8.94
CA LEU A 67 -8.65 -9.38 -9.29
C LEU A 67 -9.99 -9.90 -8.76
N LYS A 68 -10.38 -9.55 -7.53
CA LYS A 68 -11.64 -10.02 -6.93
C LYS A 68 -12.88 -9.28 -7.44
N TYR A 69 -12.78 -7.96 -7.60
CA TYR A 69 -13.93 -7.09 -7.85
C TYR A 69 -13.90 -6.38 -9.22
N GLY A 70 -12.90 -6.67 -10.06
CA GLY A 70 -12.74 -6.07 -11.38
C GLY A 70 -12.28 -4.60 -11.36
N ILE A 71 -12.32 -3.96 -12.52
CA ILE A 71 -11.87 -2.57 -12.71
C ILE A 71 -12.60 -1.61 -11.76
N SER A 72 -13.91 -1.73 -11.62
CA SER A 72 -14.71 -0.83 -10.79
C SER A 72 -14.28 -0.88 -9.33
N GLY A 73 -14.06 -2.09 -8.79
CA GLY A 73 -13.52 -2.27 -7.45
C GLY A 73 -12.12 -1.68 -7.30
N GLY A 74 -11.24 -1.90 -8.27
CA GLY A 74 -9.89 -1.33 -8.30
C GLY A 74 -9.90 0.20 -8.30
N ILE A 75 -10.70 0.82 -9.17
CA ILE A 75 -10.87 2.28 -9.24
C ILE A 75 -11.38 2.86 -7.93
N LEU A 76 -12.43 2.27 -7.35
CA LEU A 76 -12.97 2.71 -6.05
C LEU A 76 -11.92 2.59 -4.95
N PHE A 77 -11.13 1.52 -4.95
CA PHE A 77 -10.04 1.37 -4.00
C PHE A 77 -8.98 2.47 -4.15
N ILE A 78 -8.54 2.80 -5.36
CA ILE A 78 -7.59 3.91 -5.58
C ILE A 78 -8.17 5.25 -5.10
N ILE A 79 -9.44 5.52 -5.36
CA ILE A 79 -10.13 6.71 -4.83
C ILE A 79 -10.09 6.70 -3.30
N SER A 80 -10.41 5.58 -2.66
CA SER A 80 -10.35 5.44 -1.20
C SER A 80 -8.94 5.60 -0.62
N VAL A 81 -7.90 5.15 -1.33
CA VAL A 81 -6.49 5.36 -0.97
C VAL A 81 -6.13 6.84 -0.88
N ILE A 82 -6.77 7.70 -1.69
CA ILE A 82 -6.53 9.15 -1.67
C ILE A 82 -7.18 9.78 -0.43
N PHE A 83 -8.44 9.44 -0.15
CA PHE A 83 -9.25 10.16 0.84
C PHE A 83 -9.17 9.57 2.25
N LEU A 84 -9.24 8.25 2.41
CA LEU A 84 -9.38 7.63 3.73
C LEU A 84 -8.13 7.80 4.60
N PRO A 85 -6.90 7.56 4.11
CA PRO A 85 -5.71 7.83 4.91
C PRO A 85 -5.59 9.29 5.33
N ALA A 86 -6.01 10.23 4.49
CA ALA A 86 -6.00 11.66 4.82
C ALA A 86 -6.93 11.97 6.00
N ILE A 87 -8.16 11.42 5.98
CA ILE A 87 -9.14 11.55 7.06
C ILE A 87 -8.55 10.96 8.35
N VAL A 88 -8.06 9.73 8.32
CA VAL A 88 -7.48 9.06 9.49
C VAL A 88 -6.27 9.84 10.02
N ASN A 89 -5.37 10.28 9.15
CA ASN A 89 -4.21 11.07 9.54
C ASN A 89 -4.58 12.41 10.20
N SER A 90 -5.67 13.06 9.77
CA SER A 90 -6.17 14.29 10.41
C SER A 90 -6.70 14.04 11.82
N ILE A 91 -7.31 12.88 12.09
CA ILE A 91 -7.80 12.48 13.42
C ILE A 91 -6.62 12.14 14.35
N ILE A 92 -5.62 11.44 13.83
CA ILE A 92 -4.42 11.03 14.58
C ILE A 92 -3.58 12.26 14.98
N GLY A 93 -3.44 13.25 14.10
CA GLY A 93 -2.65 14.46 14.31
C GLY A 93 -1.19 14.32 13.86
N SER A 94 -0.33 15.31 14.17
CA SER A 94 1.01 15.49 13.56
C SER A 94 2.22 15.14 14.43
N LYS A 95 2.03 14.60 15.64
CA LYS A 95 3.12 14.48 16.64
C LYS A 95 4.22 13.47 16.27
N LEU A 96 3.94 12.49 15.42
CA LEU A 96 4.88 11.41 15.05
C LEU A 96 5.32 11.46 13.58
N ILE A 97 5.36 12.64 12.98
CA ILE A 97 5.87 12.81 11.62
C ILE A 97 7.39 13.00 11.70
N LEU A 98 8.13 11.92 11.46
CA LEU A 98 9.59 11.90 11.37
C LEU A 98 10.07 12.00 9.91
N ASN A 99 9.25 11.54 8.97
CA ASN A 99 9.50 11.65 7.55
C ASN A 99 9.20 13.09 7.06
N PRO A 100 10.21 13.84 6.56
CA PRO A 100 10.02 15.20 6.08
C PRO A 100 9.11 15.28 4.85
N ASP A 101 9.02 14.20 4.06
CA ASP A 101 8.23 14.14 2.84
C ASP A 101 6.80 13.63 3.10
N PHE A 102 6.42 13.43 4.37
CA PHE A 102 5.10 12.95 4.72
C PHE A 102 4.04 14.02 4.41
N ASN A 103 3.20 13.74 3.43
CA ASN A 103 2.02 14.53 3.12
C ASN A 103 0.75 13.73 3.46
N PRO A 104 -0.09 14.21 4.40
CA PRO A 104 -1.35 13.54 4.73
C PRO A 104 -2.34 13.54 3.56
N PHE A 105 -2.24 14.51 2.64
CA PHE A 105 -3.01 14.58 1.40
C PHE A 105 -2.11 14.19 0.23
N SER A 106 -2.00 12.89 -0.01
CA SER A 106 -1.20 12.30 -1.09
C SER A 106 -1.92 12.45 -2.44
N ILE A 107 -2.05 13.69 -2.94
CA ILE A 107 -2.45 13.96 -4.32
C ILE A 107 -1.18 14.25 -5.11
N GLY A 108 -0.86 13.39 -6.07
CA GLY A 108 0.34 13.50 -6.88
C GLY A 108 0.41 12.46 -8.01
N PRO A 109 1.53 12.41 -8.74
CA PRO A 109 1.72 11.49 -9.87
C PRO A 109 1.66 10.01 -9.46
N GLY A 110 1.91 9.71 -8.19
CA GLY A 110 1.62 8.40 -7.59
C GLY A 110 0.22 7.88 -7.87
N ASN A 111 -0.80 8.73 -7.77
CA ASN A 111 -2.19 8.31 -7.95
C ASN A 111 -2.49 7.92 -9.41
N VAL A 112 -1.91 8.63 -10.38
CA VAL A 112 -2.06 8.30 -11.81
C VAL A 112 -1.47 6.91 -12.09
N ARG A 113 -0.29 6.61 -11.51
CA ARG A 113 0.31 5.27 -11.62
C ARG A 113 -0.57 4.21 -10.98
N ASP A 114 -1.20 4.51 -9.84
CA ASP A 114 -2.12 3.57 -9.18
C ASP A 114 -3.35 3.29 -10.06
N PHE A 115 -3.92 4.30 -10.72
CA PHE A 115 -5.00 4.09 -11.69
C PHE A 115 -4.55 3.24 -12.89
N ILE A 116 -3.40 3.54 -13.49
CA ILE A 116 -2.86 2.73 -14.59
C ILE A 116 -2.62 1.27 -14.13
N SER A 117 -2.17 1.08 -12.88
CA SER A 117 -1.97 -0.24 -12.31
C SER A 117 -3.26 -1.05 -12.24
N VAL A 118 -4.43 -0.44 -11.98
CA VAL A 118 -5.74 -1.13 -12.06
C VAL A 118 -5.96 -1.69 -13.47
N PHE A 119 -5.70 -0.91 -14.51
CA PHE A 119 -5.87 -1.37 -15.89
C PHE A 119 -4.88 -2.48 -16.24
N LEU A 120 -3.62 -2.36 -15.82
CA LEU A 120 -2.63 -3.42 -16.01
C LEU A 120 -3.07 -4.74 -15.35
N VAL A 121 -3.50 -4.68 -14.09
CA VAL A 121 -3.99 -5.87 -13.37
C VAL A 121 -5.18 -6.49 -14.09
N TYR A 122 -6.13 -5.67 -14.54
CA TYR A 122 -7.30 -6.18 -15.26
C TYR A 122 -6.93 -6.86 -16.59
N ILE A 123 -6.08 -6.22 -17.40
CA ILE A 123 -5.64 -6.76 -18.69
C ILE A 123 -4.89 -8.08 -18.51
N PHE A 124 -4.02 -8.16 -17.48
CA PHE A 124 -3.22 -9.34 -17.18
C PHE A 124 -3.87 -10.30 -16.18
N SER A 125 -5.17 -10.17 -15.92
CA SER A 125 -5.90 -10.97 -14.90
C SER A 125 -5.92 -12.48 -15.18
N PHE A 126 -5.58 -12.89 -16.41
CA PHE A 126 -5.43 -14.29 -16.80
C PHE A 126 -4.10 -14.92 -16.36
N LEU A 127 -3.14 -14.13 -15.87
CA LEU A 127 -1.86 -14.60 -15.36
C LEU A 127 -1.93 -14.93 -13.87
N ASP A 128 -0.96 -15.70 -13.39
CA ASP A 128 -0.74 -15.89 -11.96
C ASP A 128 -0.42 -14.56 -11.24
N ILE A 129 -0.83 -14.46 -9.98
CA ILE A 129 -0.68 -13.25 -9.18
C ILE A 129 0.78 -12.79 -9.04
N LEU A 130 1.75 -13.71 -9.09
CA LEU A 130 3.19 -13.39 -9.08
C LEU A 130 3.60 -12.63 -10.34
N TRP A 131 3.13 -13.06 -11.51
CA TRP A 131 3.43 -12.39 -12.78
C TRP A 131 2.78 -11.01 -12.86
N ILE A 132 1.54 -10.90 -12.38
CA ILE A 132 0.85 -9.62 -12.29
C ILE A 132 1.63 -8.67 -11.38
N SER A 133 2.07 -9.15 -10.20
CA SER A 133 2.88 -8.37 -9.27
C SER A 133 4.21 -7.93 -9.88
N LEU A 134 4.89 -8.79 -10.64
CA LEU A 134 6.11 -8.42 -11.36
C LEU A 134 5.86 -7.29 -12.36
N ILE A 135 4.85 -7.43 -13.22
CA ILE A 135 4.51 -6.43 -14.26
C ILE A 135 4.18 -5.08 -13.61
N VAL A 136 3.33 -5.08 -12.59
CA VAL A 136 2.92 -3.85 -11.89
C VAL A 136 4.12 -3.22 -11.17
N SER A 137 4.96 -4.03 -10.52
CA SER A 137 6.14 -3.54 -9.81
C SER A 137 7.16 -2.92 -10.76
N ILE A 138 7.41 -3.54 -11.93
CA ILE A 138 8.24 -2.98 -12.99
C ILE A 138 7.66 -1.63 -13.42
N PHE A 139 6.39 -1.59 -13.83
CA PHE A 139 5.74 -0.36 -14.28
C PHE A 139 5.87 0.77 -13.24
N LYS A 140 5.51 0.51 -11.98
CA LYS A 140 5.54 1.54 -10.93
C LYS A 140 6.95 2.05 -10.65
N ASN A 141 7.96 1.18 -10.64
CA ASN A 141 9.34 1.59 -10.38
C ASN A 141 9.98 2.33 -11.56
N PHE A 142 9.71 1.92 -12.80
CA PHE A 142 10.17 2.66 -13.99
C PHE A 142 9.47 4.02 -14.13
N ALA A 143 8.16 4.09 -13.85
CA ALA A 143 7.43 5.34 -13.86
C ALA A 143 7.90 6.34 -12.78
N LYS A 144 8.46 5.88 -11.65
CA LYS A 144 9.15 6.75 -10.67
C LYS A 144 10.42 7.39 -11.23
N PHE A 145 11.09 6.69 -12.14
CA PHE A 145 12.37 7.12 -12.70
C PHE A 145 12.20 8.11 -13.87
N GLU A 146 11.41 7.77 -14.89
CA GLU A 146 11.38 8.55 -16.14
C GLU A 146 10.57 9.85 -16.09
N GLY A 147 9.66 10.00 -15.12
CA GLY A 147 8.75 11.15 -15.08
C GLY A 147 8.87 12.07 -13.86
N PHE A 148 9.41 11.57 -12.74
CA PHE A 148 9.20 12.24 -11.44
C PHE A 148 10.45 12.29 -10.54
N PHE A 149 11.57 11.65 -10.90
CA PHE A 149 12.84 11.64 -10.14
C PHE A 149 12.68 11.32 -8.64
N GLU A 150 11.73 10.45 -8.29
CA GLU A 150 11.34 10.22 -6.88
C GLU A 150 12.23 9.22 -6.14
N SER A 151 13.00 8.37 -6.84
CA SER A 151 13.85 7.36 -6.19
C SER A 151 15.15 7.09 -6.97
N PRO A 152 16.27 6.78 -6.27
CA PRO A 152 17.51 6.39 -6.92
C PRO A 152 17.33 5.05 -7.67
N ILE A 153 17.87 4.94 -8.90
CA ILE A 153 17.83 3.73 -9.74
C ILE A 153 18.23 2.47 -8.97
N THR A 154 19.19 2.61 -8.05
CA THR A 154 19.74 1.50 -7.26
C THR A 154 18.74 0.89 -6.29
N SER A 155 17.64 1.59 -5.96
CA SER A 155 16.56 1.08 -5.11
C SER A 155 15.54 0.23 -5.85
N ILE A 156 15.49 0.31 -7.19
CA ILE A 156 14.48 -0.39 -8.02
C ILE A 156 14.56 -1.91 -7.86
N PRO A 157 15.73 -2.57 -7.99
CA PRO A 157 15.81 -4.03 -7.88
C PRO A 157 15.42 -4.52 -6.48
N ILE A 158 15.79 -3.76 -5.44
CA ILE A 158 15.48 -4.08 -4.04
C ILE A 158 13.98 -4.00 -3.81
N ASN A 159 13.33 -2.94 -4.29
CA ASN A 159 11.88 -2.77 -4.16
C ASN A 159 11.10 -3.86 -4.89
N ILE A 160 11.50 -4.19 -6.13
CA ILE A 160 10.88 -5.26 -6.89
C ILE A 160 11.06 -6.60 -6.17
N ALA A 161 12.28 -6.94 -5.75
CA ALA A 161 12.56 -8.20 -5.06
C ALA A 161 11.78 -8.32 -3.74
N PHE A 162 11.69 -7.23 -2.95
CA PHE A 162 10.95 -7.22 -1.70
C PHE A 162 9.45 -7.42 -1.90
N ASN A 163 8.83 -6.71 -2.86
CA ASN A 163 7.40 -6.88 -3.14
C ASN A 163 7.10 -8.27 -3.72
N LEU A 164 7.93 -8.78 -4.62
CA LEU A 164 7.79 -10.15 -5.12
C LEU A 164 7.92 -11.20 -4.02
N ALA A 165 8.85 -11.02 -3.08
CA ALA A 165 9.00 -11.92 -1.95
C ALA A 165 7.70 -11.99 -1.11
N ILE A 166 7.01 -10.86 -0.89
CA ILE A 166 5.71 -10.85 -0.20
C ILE A 166 4.69 -11.71 -0.95
N PHE A 167 4.56 -11.50 -2.27
CA PHE A 167 3.62 -12.28 -3.08
C PHE A 167 3.99 -13.76 -3.14
N TYR A 168 5.29 -14.09 -3.15
CA TYR A 168 5.76 -15.47 -3.18
C TYR A 168 5.48 -16.20 -1.87
N TYR A 169 5.86 -15.61 -0.73
CA TYR A 169 5.67 -16.25 0.57
C TYR A 169 4.21 -16.29 1.05
N LEU A 170 3.39 -15.32 0.62
CA LEU A 170 1.97 -15.28 0.98
C LEU A 170 1.06 -15.81 -0.13
N HIS A 171 1.61 -16.39 -1.20
CA HIS A 171 0.89 -16.75 -2.42
C HIS A 171 -0.46 -17.44 -2.17
N ASP A 172 -0.46 -18.57 -1.48
CA ASP A 172 -1.67 -19.38 -1.26
C ASP A 172 -2.69 -18.65 -0.40
N PHE A 173 -2.21 -17.88 0.58
CA PHE A 173 -3.07 -17.05 1.42
C PHE A 173 -3.73 -15.93 0.59
N LEU A 174 -2.95 -15.24 -0.26
CA LEU A 174 -3.46 -14.18 -1.13
C LEU A 174 -4.49 -14.72 -2.12
N LEU A 175 -4.26 -15.89 -2.73
CA LEU A 175 -5.25 -16.56 -3.58
C LEU A 175 -6.52 -16.90 -2.80
N SER A 176 -6.39 -17.37 -1.55
CA SER A 176 -7.54 -17.68 -0.70
C SER A 176 -8.40 -16.47 -0.33
N LEU A 177 -7.87 -15.25 -0.45
CA LEU A 177 -8.62 -14.01 -0.26
C LEU A 177 -9.36 -13.57 -1.54
N ILE A 178 -8.89 -13.99 -2.72
CA ILE A 178 -9.47 -13.60 -4.02
C ILE A 178 -10.64 -14.51 -4.39
N ILE A 179 -10.46 -15.83 -4.20
CA ILE A 179 -11.50 -16.86 -4.41
C ILE A 179 -12.67 -16.65 -3.43
#